data_AF-A0AAU5LE85-F1
#
_entry.id   AF-A0AAU5LE85-F1
#
_cell.length_a   1.000
_cell.length_b   1.000
_cell.length_c   1.000
_cell.angle_alpha   90.00
_cell.angle_beta   90.00
_cell.angle_gamma   90.00
#
_symmetry.space_group_name_H-M   'P 1'
#
loop_
_entity.id
_entity.type
_entity.pdbx_description
1 polymer ?
#
loop_
_entity_poly.entity_id
_entity_poly.type
_entity_poly.pdbx_seq_one_letter_code
_entity_poly.pdbx_strand_id
1 'polypeptide(L)'
;MTTTEQSRATAQNKDTVRDFIDGLFTNGDLGAVDAYLAEDFINHDPPFGVSADREGMRAAGQMMRAGFPDWHSELHVLIAEGDLVVERFTASGTQRGEVLGVPPTAQGWGPMNCGPRCSNASAAS
;
A
#
# COMPACT_ATOMS: atom_id res chain seq x y z
N MET A 1 -0.55 -14.26 26.87
CA MET A 1 -1.42 -14.56 25.71
C MET A 1 -1.35 -16.04 25.42
N THR A 2 -2.50 -16.63 25.13
CA THR A 2 -2.61 -18.01 24.66
C THR A 2 -2.38 -18.08 23.15
N THR A 3 -1.98 -19.25 22.61
CA THR A 3 -1.77 -19.45 21.17
C THR A 3 -3.00 -19.11 20.32
N THR A 4 -4.20 -19.29 20.88
CA THR A 4 -5.49 -18.97 20.22
C THR A 4 -5.75 -17.47 20.15
N GLU A 5 -5.38 -16.70 21.17
CA GLU A 5 -5.49 -15.24 21.14
C GLU A 5 -4.51 -14.62 20.14
N GLN A 6 -3.29 -15.17 20.09
CA GLN A 6 -2.27 -14.72 19.15
C GLN A 6 -2.68 -14.99 17.70
N SER A 7 -3.22 -16.17 17.40
CA SER A 7 -3.68 -16.48 16.04
C SER A 7 -4.87 -15.62 15.60
N ARG A 8 -5.78 -15.27 16.52
CA ARG A 8 -6.88 -14.33 16.24
C ARG A 8 -6.37 -12.91 15.96
N ALA A 9 -5.43 -12.42 16.76
CA ALA A 9 -4.81 -11.10 16.53
C ALA A 9 -4.09 -11.06 15.17
N THR A 10 -3.31 -12.09 14.84
CA THR A 10 -2.65 -12.21 13.53
C THR A 10 -3.66 -12.20 12.37
N ALA A 11 -4.79 -12.89 12.50
CA ALA A 11 -5.83 -12.86 11.48
C ALA A 11 -6.43 -11.46 11.30
N GLN A 12 -6.73 -10.78 12.41
CA GLN A 12 -7.27 -9.42 12.41
C GLN A 12 -6.29 -8.39 11.81
N ASN A 13 -4.99 -8.54 12.08
CA ASN A 13 -3.96 -7.69 11.50
C ASN A 13 -3.90 -7.84 9.98
N LYS A 14 -4.03 -9.07 9.46
CA LYS A 14 -4.11 -9.31 8.01
C LYS A 14 -5.32 -8.64 7.37
N ASP A 15 -6.48 -8.72 8.01
CA ASP A 15 -7.71 -8.11 7.50
C ASP A 15 -7.59 -6.59 7.49
N THR A 16 -7.06 -6.01 8.57
CA THR A 16 -6.79 -4.56 8.67
C THR A 16 -5.87 -4.07 7.55
N VAL A 17 -4.76 -4.77 7.30
CA VAL A 17 -3.81 -4.40 6.23
C VAL A 17 -4.42 -4.59 4.85
N ARG A 18 -5.18 -5.67 4.62
CA ARG A 18 -5.89 -5.87 3.35
C ARG A 18 -6.83 -4.71 3.05
N ASP A 19 -7.69 -4.38 4.01
CA ASP A 19 -8.72 -3.36 3.82
C ASP A 19 -8.10 -1.97 3.60
N PHE A 20 -7.01 -1.66 4.30
CA PHE A 20 -6.24 -0.43 4.06
C PHE A 20 -5.68 -0.36 2.64
N ILE A 21 -4.99 -1.41 2.18
CA ILE A 21 -4.38 -1.46 0.85
C ILE A 21 -5.44 -1.41 -0.25
N ASP A 22 -6.53 -2.16 -0.11
CA ASP A 22 -7.65 -2.15 -1.06
C ASP A 22 -8.36 -0.80 -1.08
N GLY A 23 -8.59 -0.19 0.09
CA GLY A 23 -9.16 1.14 0.19
C GLY A 23 -8.31 2.18 -0.54
N LEU A 24 -7.05 2.31 -0.15
CA LEU A 24 -6.19 3.38 -0.64
C LEU A 24 -5.72 3.15 -2.09
N PHE A 25 -5.13 1.99 -2.39
CA PHE A 25 -4.47 1.76 -3.66
C PHE A 25 -5.41 1.19 -4.73
N THR A 26 -6.26 0.22 -4.38
CA THR A 26 -7.18 -0.39 -5.35
C THR A 26 -8.37 0.52 -5.65
N ASN A 27 -9.04 1.05 -4.62
CA ASN A 27 -10.25 1.86 -4.77
C ASN A 27 -9.99 3.37 -4.87
N GLY A 28 -8.80 3.85 -4.46
CA GLY A 28 -8.49 5.27 -4.46
C GLY A 28 -9.20 6.04 -3.35
N ASP A 29 -9.67 5.36 -2.31
CA ASP A 29 -10.31 5.97 -1.15
C ASP A 29 -9.26 6.54 -0.19
N LEU A 30 -9.10 7.86 -0.22
CA LEU A 30 -8.19 8.58 0.66
C LEU A 30 -8.64 8.58 2.13
N GLY A 31 -9.91 8.29 2.40
CA GLY A 31 -10.44 8.11 3.76
C GLY A 31 -9.88 6.87 4.45
N ALA A 32 -9.33 5.91 3.69
CA ALA A 32 -8.65 4.74 4.24
C ALA A 32 -7.46 5.15 5.14
N VAL A 33 -6.81 6.28 4.86
CA VAL A 33 -5.75 6.83 5.72
C VAL A 33 -6.27 7.17 7.12
N ASP A 34 -7.52 7.63 7.24
CA ASP A 34 -8.17 7.96 8.52
C ASP A 34 -8.79 6.77 9.22
N ALA A 35 -9.25 5.78 8.46
CA ALA A 35 -9.82 4.58 9.01
C ALA A 35 -8.77 3.61 9.59
N TYR A 36 -7.58 3.53 8.99
CA TYR A 36 -6.65 2.43 9.25
C TYR A 36 -5.27 2.81 9.78
N LEU A 37 -4.81 4.05 9.62
CA LEU A 37 -3.48 4.46 10.09
C LEU A 37 -3.55 5.20 11.42
N ALA A 38 -2.71 4.80 12.37
CA ALA A 38 -2.52 5.48 13.65
C ALA A 38 -2.01 6.91 13.44
N GLU A 39 -2.35 7.85 14.35
CA GLU A 39 -1.97 9.27 14.25
C GLU A 39 -0.45 9.49 14.15
N ASP A 40 0.33 8.61 14.76
CA ASP A 40 1.79 8.61 14.77
C ASP A 40 2.41 7.64 13.74
N PHE A 41 1.63 7.21 12.73
CA PHE A 41 2.10 6.36 11.63
C PHE A 41 3.34 6.94 10.94
N ILE A 42 4.28 6.05 10.63
CA ILE A 42 5.51 6.35 9.88
C ILE A 42 5.61 5.39 8.69
N ASN A 43 5.61 5.95 7.49
CA ASN A 43 6.05 5.25 6.28
C ASN A 43 7.58 5.21 6.24
N HIS A 44 8.15 4.02 6.23
CA HIS A 44 9.60 3.81 6.16
C HIS A 44 10.18 3.86 4.74
N ASP A 45 9.35 3.89 3.70
CA ASP A 45 9.76 4.05 2.29
C ASP A 45 8.81 5.00 1.54
N PRO A 46 8.75 6.29 1.92
CA PRO A 46 7.88 7.25 1.25
C PRO A 46 8.39 7.56 -0.16
N PRO A 47 7.49 7.75 -1.15
CA PRO A 47 7.88 8.28 -2.44
C PRO A 47 8.64 9.61 -2.34
N PHE A 48 9.48 9.89 -3.33
CA PHE A 48 10.26 11.13 -3.33
C PHE A 48 9.34 12.36 -3.34
N GLY A 49 9.57 13.29 -2.42
CA GLY A 49 8.82 14.54 -2.32
C GLY A 49 7.52 14.48 -1.50
N VAL A 50 7.18 13.33 -0.90
CA VAL A 50 6.10 13.26 0.12
C VAL A 50 6.68 13.05 1.52
N SER A 51 5.95 13.48 2.53
CA SER A 51 6.32 13.24 3.93
C SER A 51 6.19 11.75 4.30
N ALA A 52 6.80 11.36 5.43
CA ALA A 52 6.70 9.99 5.95
C ALA A 52 5.45 9.76 6.80
N ASP A 53 4.61 10.77 7.00
CA ASP A 53 3.42 10.70 7.87
C ASP A 53 2.16 10.29 7.08
N ARG A 54 1.01 10.31 7.78
CA ARG A 54 -0.31 10.00 7.20
C ARG A 54 -0.67 10.90 6.01
N GLU A 55 -0.34 12.19 6.11
CA GLU A 55 -0.57 13.12 5.00
C GLU A 55 0.28 12.76 3.78
N GLY A 56 1.53 12.35 4.02
CA GLY A 56 2.41 11.82 2.99
C GLY A 56 1.87 10.55 2.33
N MET A 57 1.31 9.63 3.12
CA MET A 57 0.64 8.44 2.57
C MET A 57 -0.60 8.79 1.75
N ARG A 58 -1.40 9.77 2.20
CA ARG A 58 -2.55 10.28 1.43
C ARG A 58 -2.10 10.89 0.10
N ALA A 59 -1.05 11.72 0.14
CA ALA A 59 -0.45 12.31 -1.05
C ALA A 59 0.11 11.25 -2.01
N ALA A 60 0.73 10.20 -1.49
CA ALA A 60 1.20 9.07 -2.29
C ALA A 60 0.05 8.36 -3.02
N GLY A 61 -1.05 8.06 -2.32
CA GLY A 61 -2.26 7.47 -2.94
C GLY A 61 -2.84 8.35 -4.05
N GLN A 62 -2.92 9.66 -3.81
CA GLN A 62 -3.35 10.64 -4.82
C GLN A 62 -2.43 10.66 -6.04
N MET A 63 -1.12 10.74 -5.82
CA MET A 63 -0.11 10.76 -6.88
C MET A 63 -0.19 9.49 -7.74
N MET A 64 -0.31 8.32 -7.11
CA MET A 64 -0.42 7.04 -7.80
C MET A 64 -1.67 6.99 -8.69
N ARG A 65 -2.83 7.43 -8.18
CA ARG A 65 -4.07 7.46 -8.97
C ARG A 65 -4.03 8.47 -10.11
N ALA A 66 -3.39 9.62 -9.90
CA ALA A 66 -3.22 10.62 -10.95
C ALA A 66 -2.32 10.11 -12.08
N GLY A 67 -1.24 9.40 -11.72
CA GLY A 67 -0.33 8.75 -12.67
C GLY A 67 -0.95 7.59 -13.43
N PHE A 68 -1.68 6.73 -12.71
CA PHE A 68 -2.29 5.50 -13.20
C PHE A 68 -3.79 5.45 -12.85
N PRO A 69 -4.66 6.09 -13.64
CA PRO A 69 -6.09 6.13 -13.35
C PRO A 69 -6.76 4.74 -13.29
N ASP A 70 -6.22 3.79 -14.06
CA ASP A 70 -6.60 2.38 -14.15
C ASP A 70 -5.67 1.46 -13.33
N TRP A 71 -5.06 1.98 -12.26
CA TRP A 71 -4.28 1.20 -11.32
C TRP A 71 -5.05 0.00 -10.78
N HIS A 72 -4.41 -1.17 -10.78
CA HIS A 72 -4.91 -2.39 -10.17
C HIS A 72 -3.79 -3.09 -9.39
N SER A 73 -4.06 -3.36 -8.11
CA SER A 73 -3.23 -4.21 -7.24
C SER A 73 -3.87 -5.60 -7.13
N GLU A 74 -3.14 -6.63 -7.58
CA GLU A 74 -3.50 -8.03 -7.37
C GLU A 74 -2.74 -8.55 -6.16
N LEU A 75 -3.45 -8.76 -5.04
CA LEU A 75 -2.87 -9.32 -3.82
C LEU A 75 -2.69 -10.84 -3.93
N HIS A 76 -1.45 -11.33 -3.82
CA HIS A 76 -1.15 -12.76 -3.91
C HIS A 76 -1.11 -13.44 -2.56
N VAL A 77 -0.42 -12.82 -1.58
CA VAL A 77 -0.18 -13.42 -0.27
C VAL A 77 -0.15 -12.36 0.82
N LEU A 78 -0.76 -12.67 1.96
CA LEU A 78 -0.55 -11.98 3.24
C LEU A 78 0.01 -12.96 4.28
N ILE A 79 1.20 -12.67 4.79
CA ILE A 79 1.85 -13.39 5.88
C ILE A 79 1.85 -12.47 7.10
N ALA A 80 1.56 -13.02 8.28
CA ALA A 80 1.63 -12.23 9.50
C ALA A 80 2.22 -13.04 10.64
N GLU A 81 3.00 -12.36 11.47
CA GLU A 81 3.68 -12.89 12.64
C GLU A 81 3.60 -11.82 13.75
N GLY A 82 2.84 -12.11 14.81
CA GLY A 82 2.46 -11.10 15.80
C GLY A 82 1.77 -9.91 15.13
N ASP A 83 2.37 -8.73 15.30
CA ASP A 83 1.87 -7.44 14.78
C ASP A 83 2.47 -7.07 13.41
N LEU A 84 3.39 -7.88 12.88
CA LEU A 84 3.96 -7.68 11.56
C LEU A 84 3.10 -8.35 10.50
N VAL A 85 2.80 -7.62 9.42
CA VAL A 85 2.15 -8.15 8.22
C VAL A 85 3.01 -7.82 7.00
N VAL A 86 3.17 -8.80 6.13
CA VAL A 86 3.87 -8.66 4.85
C VAL A 86 2.95 -9.09 3.73
N GLU A 87 2.87 -8.26 2.70
CA GLU A 87 2.15 -8.57 1.47
C GLU A 87 3.09 -8.88 0.31
N ARG A 88 2.62 -9.76 -0.58
CA ARG A 88 3.14 -9.89 -1.94
C ARG A 88 2.00 -9.59 -2.90
N PHE A 89 2.18 -8.62 -3.77
CA PHE A 89 1.19 -8.22 -4.77
C PHE A 89 1.83 -7.93 -6.12
N THR A 90 1.02 -7.85 -7.17
CA THR A 90 1.41 -7.31 -8.47
C THR A 90 0.60 -6.05 -8.75
N ALA A 91 1.27 -4.98 -9.15
CA ALA A 91 0.62 -3.77 -9.61
C ALA A 91 0.67 -3.65 -11.13
N SER A 92 -0.42 -3.13 -11.69
CA SER A 92 -0.55 -2.83 -13.12
C SER A 92 -1.33 -1.53 -13.34
N GLY A 93 -1.06 -0.86 -14.46
CA GLY A 93 -1.76 0.37 -14.84
C GLY A 93 -1.20 1.00 -16.11
N THR A 94 -1.98 1.89 -16.72
CA THR A 94 -1.55 2.71 -17.84
C THR A 94 -1.11 4.07 -17.32
N GLN A 95 0.15 4.43 -17.57
CA GLN A 95 0.64 5.76 -17.19
C GLN A 95 -0.02 6.82 -18.07
N ARG A 96 -0.96 7.58 -17.49
CA ARG A 96 -1.68 8.69 -18.13
C ARG A 96 -1.30 10.04 -17.57
N GLY A 97 -0.70 10.07 -16.38
CA GLY A 97 -0.14 11.27 -15.74
C GLY A 97 1.38 11.22 -15.64
N GLU A 98 1.97 12.33 -15.23
CA GLU A 98 3.37 12.37 -14.80
C GLU A 98 3.52 11.58 -13.49
N VAL A 99 4.55 10.74 -13.41
CA VAL A 99 4.85 9.94 -12.22
C VAL A 99 6.31 10.14 -11.86
N LEU A 100 6.59 10.64 -10.66
CA LEU A 100 7.95 10.86 -10.16
C LEU A 100 8.85 11.65 -11.16
N GLY A 101 8.28 12.67 -11.82
CA GLY A 101 9.00 13.47 -12.81
C GLY A 101 9.14 12.83 -14.20
N VAL A 102 8.54 11.66 -14.43
CA VAL A 102 8.54 10.98 -15.73
C VAL A 102 7.23 11.27 -16.46
N PRO A 103 7.25 11.87 -17.67
CA PRO A 103 6.04 12.17 -18.44
C PRO A 103 5.31 10.90 -18.88
N PRO A 104 4.01 10.98 -19.19
CA PRO A 104 3.22 9.81 -19.59
C PRO A 104 3.75 9.23 -20.89
N THR A 105 4.11 7.94 -20.86
CA THR A 105 4.65 7.22 -22.02
C THR A 105 3.56 6.62 -22.91
N ALA A 106 2.28 6.67 -22.49
CA ALA A 106 1.14 6.01 -23.12
C ALA A 106 1.34 4.49 -23.37
N GLN A 107 2.34 3.90 -22.74
CA GLN A 107 2.65 2.48 -22.76
C GLN A 107 2.17 1.88 -21.45
N GLY A 108 1.44 0.77 -21.52
CA GLY A 108 1.04 0.04 -20.32
C GLY A 108 2.28 -0.32 -19.53
N TRP A 109 2.33 0.05 -18.25
CA TRP A 109 3.35 -0.49 -17.38
C TRP A 109 3.00 -1.97 -17.19
N GLY A 110 3.80 -2.84 -17.82
CA GLY A 110 3.73 -4.29 -17.60
C GLY A 110 3.91 -4.61 -16.11
N PRO A 111 3.68 -5.87 -15.69
CA PRO A 111 3.65 -6.23 -14.28
C PRO A 111 4.89 -5.67 -13.61
N MET A 112 4.71 -4.70 -12.71
CA MET A 112 5.78 -4.28 -11.83
C MET A 112 6.04 -5.48 -10.95
N ASN A 113 7.03 -6.28 -11.36
CA ASN A 113 7.63 -7.24 -10.47
C ASN A 113 8.42 -6.38 -9.49
N CYS A 114 7.74 -5.93 -8.43
CA CYS A 114 8.36 -5.48 -7.21
C CYS A 114 9.37 -6.58 -6.85
N GLY A 115 10.64 -6.34 -7.20
CA GLY A 115 11.70 -7.31 -6.98
C GLY A 115 11.79 -7.64 -5.49
N PRO A 116 12.57 -8.65 -5.09
CA PRO A 116 12.64 -9.14 -3.71
C PRO A 116 13.11 -8.12 -2.64
N ARG A 117 13.24 -6.84 -3.01
CA ARG A 117 13.61 -5.71 -2.13
C ARG A 117 12.53 -4.63 -1.99
N CYS A 118 11.40 -4.72 -2.70
CA CYS A 118 10.23 -3.91 -2.35
C CYS A 118 9.44 -4.64 -1.27
N SER A 119 9.96 -4.61 -0.05
CA SER A 119 9.21 -4.97 1.14
C SER A 119 8.35 -3.78 1.52
N ASN A 120 7.08 -3.76 1.09
CA ASN A 120 6.06 -3.04 1.84
C ASN A 120 5.83 -3.85 3.12
N ALA A 121 6.70 -3.65 4.11
CA ALA A 121 6.38 -3.97 5.49
C ALA A 121 5.39 -2.89 5.95
N SER A 122 4.12 -3.08 5.65
CA SER A 122 3.06 -2.28 6.27
C SER A 122 2.93 -2.78 7.70
N ALA A 123 3.73 -2.22 8.61
CA ALA A 123 3.51 -2.38 10.03
C ALA A 123 2.23 -1.62 10.39
N ALA A 124 1.22 -2.35 10.85
CA ALA A 124 0.12 -1.77 11.60
C ALA A 124 0.63 -1.60 13.03
N SER A 125 1.25 -0.46 13.31
CA SER A 125 1.51 0.02 14.68
C SER A 125 0.84 1.36 14.85
#